data_AF-A0A2H0UJA6-F1
#
_entry.id   AF-A0A2H0UJA6-F1
#
_cell.length_a   1.000
_cell.length_b   1.000
_cell.length_c   1.000
_cell.angle_alpha   90.00
_cell.angle_beta   90.00
_cell.angle_gamma   90.00
#
_symmetry.space_group_name_H-M   'P 1'
#
loop_
_entity.id
_entity.type
_entity.pdbx_description
1 polymer ?
#
loop_
_entity_poly.entity_id
_entity_poly.type
_entity_poly.pdbx_seq_one_letter_code
_entity_poly.pdbx_strand_id
1 'polypeptide(L)'
;MKIEQQQNESEAKIGVGVKYPLIVVIIIIALGALGFWYFQSRSFPLPNGETTALTVEEEIQKQNQGTQESIEVALDNTLTKTMKTQREILITDGVKHSIPLSEILSGGPGKDGIPSIDNPKFISKNEATFLNDDDPGLGLTVNGESHFYPYRILVWHEIVNDTVAGEPVLVTYCPLCATGIVFDRRVDGEVQEFGVSGRLWQSNLLMYNRAGNEENESLWSQVLGEAVLGVNTGEKLSIVRSDVVRFGDWKKAHPDTKVLSEDTGAARSYGRDPYGDYYTSESVSFGATFNDTRLHPKALVHGIEIDGEFKAYHDDALSGTIRDTFAGVAIV
;
A
#
# COMPACT_ATOMS: atom_id res chain seq x y z
N MET A 1 35.29 -11.18 81.56
CA MET A 1 36.29 -10.12 81.38
C MET A 1 36.70 -10.12 79.91
N LYS A 2 36.24 -9.09 79.18
CA LYS A 2 36.81 -8.40 77.99
C LYS A 2 37.49 -9.20 76.86
N ILE A 3 36.99 -9.09 75.61
CA ILE A 3 37.53 -8.29 74.46
C ILE A 3 38.70 -9.05 73.78
N GLU A 4 38.80 -9.36 72.48
CA GLU A 4 38.82 -8.53 71.25
C GLU A 4 38.80 -9.51 70.04
N GLN A 5 37.94 -9.35 69.03
CA GLN A 5 38.25 -8.88 67.66
C GLN A 5 39.40 -9.58 66.90
N GLN A 6 39.06 -10.19 65.76
CA GLN A 6 39.77 -9.94 64.50
C GLN A 6 38.83 -10.10 63.29
N GLN A 7 38.81 -9.04 62.47
CA GLN A 7 38.39 -8.96 61.06
C GLN A 7 39.19 -10.00 60.24
N ASN A 8 38.86 -10.46 59.03
CA ASN A 8 38.21 -9.85 57.87
C ASN A 8 38.03 -11.00 56.85
N GLU A 9 36.96 -11.03 56.06
CA GLU A 9 37.03 -11.19 54.60
C GLU A 9 35.63 -11.18 53.99
N SER A 10 35.42 -10.18 53.14
CA SER A 10 34.27 -10.00 52.29
C SER A 10 34.36 -10.94 51.09
N GLU A 11 33.31 -11.70 50.81
CA GLU A 11 32.95 -12.02 49.43
C GLU A 11 31.43 -11.98 49.24
N ALA A 12 31.05 -11.23 48.22
CA ALA A 12 29.70 -10.99 47.79
C ALA A 12 29.01 -12.30 47.36
N LYS A 13 27.75 -12.48 47.74
CA LYS A 13 26.81 -13.32 47.00
C LYS A 13 25.65 -12.48 46.51
N ILE A 14 25.90 -11.76 45.41
CA ILE A 14 24.86 -11.41 44.45
C ILE A 14 24.66 -12.68 43.63
N GLY A 15 23.50 -13.32 43.78
CA GLY A 15 23.23 -14.59 43.11
C GLY A 15 21.81 -15.08 43.32
N VAL A 16 20.82 -14.23 43.07
CA VAL A 16 19.44 -14.72 42.86
C VAL A 16 19.32 -15.12 41.38
N GLY A 17 19.89 -16.27 41.04
CA GLY A 17 19.60 -16.94 39.78
C GLY A 17 18.20 -17.54 39.87
N VAL A 18 17.21 -16.88 39.28
CA VAL A 18 15.86 -17.45 39.13
C VAL A 18 15.98 -18.67 38.21
N LYS A 19 16.05 -19.87 38.78
CA LYS A 19 16.03 -21.12 38.02
C LYS A 19 14.59 -21.37 37.57
N TYR A 20 14.28 -21.05 36.33
CA TYR A 20 13.04 -21.48 35.72
C TYR A 20 13.05 -23.01 35.60
N PRO A 21 12.00 -23.73 36.00
CA PRO A 21 11.91 -25.16 35.78
C PRO A 21 11.95 -25.43 34.27
N LEU A 22 12.61 -26.51 33.85
CA LEU A 22 12.82 -26.87 32.44
C LEU A 22 11.51 -26.83 31.61
N ILE A 23 10.38 -27.15 32.24
CA ILE A 23 9.03 -27.09 31.65
C ILE A 23 8.65 -25.66 31.23
N VAL A 24 8.95 -24.64 32.04
CA VAL A 24 8.65 -23.23 31.71
C VAL A 24 9.50 -22.77 30.54
N VAL A 25 10.77 -23.18 30.48
CA VAL A 25 11.64 -22.88 29.33
C VAL A 25 11.11 -23.53 28.05
N ILE A 26 10.70 -24.80 28.11
CA ILE A 26 10.09 -25.51 26.97
C ILE A 26 8.79 -24.82 26.53
N ILE A 27 7.93 -24.39 27.45
CA ILE A 27 6.69 -23.67 27.12
C ILE A 27 7.00 -22.34 26.44
N ILE A 28 7.97 -21.56 26.93
CA ILE A 28 8.35 -20.29 26.30
C ILE A 28 8.91 -20.52 24.90
N ILE A 29 9.77 -21.53 24.71
CA ILE A 29 10.29 -21.90 23.38
C ILE A 29 9.15 -22.33 22.46
N ALA A 30 8.21 -23.16 22.94
CA ALA A 30 7.08 -23.63 22.15
C ALA A 30 6.13 -22.47 21.77
N LEU A 31 5.84 -21.55 22.70
CA LEU A 31 5.05 -20.34 22.42
C LEU A 31 5.77 -19.40 21.46
N GLY A 32 7.09 -19.24 21.60
CA GLY A 32 7.91 -18.47 20.67
C GLY A 32 7.93 -19.08 19.28
N ALA A 33 8.09 -20.40 19.17
CA ALA A 33 8.05 -21.13 17.90
C ALA A 33 6.65 -21.09 17.25
N LEU A 34 5.58 -21.23 18.05
CA LEU A 34 4.19 -21.08 17.60
C LEU A 34 3.91 -19.66 17.12
N GLY A 35 4.37 -18.64 17.86
CA GLY A 35 4.24 -17.24 17.46
C GLY A 35 5.02 -16.92 16.20
N PHE A 36 6.26 -17.42 16.08
CA PHE A 36 7.08 -17.28 14.89
C PHE A 36 6.44 -17.98 13.67
N TRP A 37 5.97 -19.22 13.83
CA TRP A 37 5.27 -19.95 12.78
C TRP A 37 3.96 -19.27 12.37
N TYR A 38 3.18 -18.78 13.34
CA TYR A 38 1.95 -18.01 13.09
C TYR A 38 2.23 -16.71 12.32
N PHE A 39 3.31 -16.00 12.66
CA PHE A 39 3.70 -14.78 11.98
C PHE A 39 4.22 -15.05 10.56
N GLN A 40 5.07 -16.07 10.41
CA GLN A 40 5.67 -16.42 9.12
C GLN A 40 4.63 -16.98 8.14
N SER A 41 3.70 -17.83 8.60
CA SER A 41 2.61 -18.38 7.79
C SER A 41 1.59 -17.34 7.31
N ARG A 42 1.62 -16.14 7.89
CA ARG A 42 0.77 -15.01 7.49
C ARG A 42 1.52 -13.90 6.79
N SER A 43 2.82 -14.02 6.54
CA SER A 43 3.56 -12.99 5.82
C SER A 43 3.55 -13.30 4.32
N PHE A 44 3.34 -12.30 3.46
CA PHE A 44 3.50 -12.50 2.02
C PHE A 44 4.94 -12.98 1.72
N PRO A 45 5.14 -14.11 1.01
CA PRO A 45 6.46 -14.72 0.83
C PRO A 45 7.35 -13.87 -0.07
N LEU A 46 8.66 -13.87 0.20
CA LEU A 46 9.68 -13.24 -0.63
C LEU A 46 10.72 -14.30 -1.05
N PRO A 47 11.17 -14.32 -2.32
CA PRO A 47 12.23 -15.23 -2.77
C PRO A 47 13.58 -14.85 -2.15
N ASN A 48 14.52 -15.78 -2.04
CA ASN A 48 15.75 -15.59 -1.25
C ASN A 48 17.04 -16.14 -1.88
N GLY A 49 17.00 -16.61 -3.13
CA GLY A 49 18.15 -17.06 -3.89
C GLY A 49 18.94 -15.94 -4.59
N GLU A 50 19.73 -16.34 -5.59
CA GLU A 50 20.53 -15.41 -6.38
C GLU A 50 19.65 -14.61 -7.35
N THR A 51 19.93 -13.30 -7.43
CA THR A 51 19.23 -12.38 -8.32
C THR A 51 19.98 -12.24 -9.65
N THR A 52 19.25 -12.37 -10.75
CA THR A 52 19.74 -12.14 -12.12
C THR A 52 18.84 -11.15 -12.84
N ALA A 53 19.37 -10.42 -13.83
CA ALA A 53 18.54 -9.56 -14.69
C ALA A 53 17.82 -10.40 -15.75
N LEU A 54 16.55 -10.10 -16.02
CA LEU A 54 15.81 -10.70 -17.13
C LEU A 54 16.41 -10.22 -18.45
N THR A 55 16.85 -11.14 -19.30
CA THR A 55 17.46 -10.78 -20.59
C THR A 55 16.40 -10.55 -21.67
N VAL A 56 16.68 -9.69 -22.65
CA VAL A 56 15.78 -9.36 -23.77
C VAL A 56 15.38 -10.61 -24.57
N GLU A 57 16.26 -11.61 -24.66
CA GLU A 57 15.97 -12.88 -25.34
C GLU A 57 14.88 -13.71 -24.63
N GLU A 58 14.80 -13.63 -23.30
CA GLU A 58 13.78 -14.32 -22.49
C GLU A 58 12.41 -13.64 -22.59
N GLU A 59 12.36 -12.32 -22.79
CA GLU A 59 11.12 -11.59 -23.08
C GLU A 59 10.56 -11.93 -24.48
N ILE A 60 11.43 -11.98 -25.50
CA ILE A 60 11.05 -12.28 -26.88
C ILE A 60 10.51 -13.72 -27.02
N GLN A 61 11.04 -14.69 -26.26
CA GLN A 61 10.53 -16.06 -26.28
C GLN A 61 9.09 -16.18 -25.73
N LYS A 62 8.68 -15.31 -24.80
CA LYS A 62 7.30 -15.27 -24.30
C LYS A 62 6.34 -14.57 -25.26
N GLN A 63 6.74 -13.47 -25.90
CA GLN A 63 5.88 -12.75 -26.86
C GLN A 63 5.58 -13.59 -28.11
N ASN A 64 6.52 -14.41 -28.58
CA ASN A 64 6.33 -15.25 -29.77
C ASN A 64 5.42 -16.48 -29.57
N GLN A 65 4.89 -16.71 -28.37
CA GLN A 65 3.84 -17.71 -28.14
C GLN A 65 2.41 -17.16 -28.30
N GLY A 66 2.23 -15.87 -28.63
CA GLY A 66 0.92 -15.24 -28.80
C GLY A 66 0.84 -14.33 -30.03
N THR A 67 0.31 -14.87 -31.12
CA THR A 67 -0.42 -14.20 -32.23
C THR A 67 0.32 -13.25 -33.18
N GLN A 68 0.32 -13.61 -34.47
CA GLN A 68 0.53 -12.71 -35.62
C GLN A 68 -0.75 -11.92 -35.89
N GLU A 69 -0.73 -10.59 -35.81
CA GLU A 69 -1.49 -9.73 -36.75
C GLU A 69 -1.01 -8.26 -36.71
N SER A 70 -1.21 -7.56 -37.83
CA SER A 70 -0.40 -6.42 -38.27
C SER A 70 -1.17 -5.09 -38.32
N ILE A 71 -0.44 -3.99 -38.09
CA ILE A 71 -0.74 -2.56 -38.39
C ILE A 71 -1.72 -1.83 -37.46
N GLU A 72 -2.63 -2.48 -36.75
CA GLU A 72 -3.36 -1.87 -35.60
C GLU A 72 -2.43 -1.68 -34.36
N VAL A 73 -1.32 -2.40 -34.40
CA VAL A 73 -0.22 -2.50 -33.42
C VAL A 73 0.45 -1.15 -33.08
N ALA A 74 0.36 -0.11 -33.91
CA ALA A 74 1.08 1.14 -33.65
C ALA A 74 0.41 2.07 -32.62
N LEU A 75 -0.93 2.13 -32.58
CA LEU A 75 -1.64 2.89 -31.55
C LEU A 75 -1.69 2.10 -30.23
N ASP A 76 -1.90 0.78 -30.35
CA ASP A 76 -1.87 -0.16 -29.24
C ASP A 76 -0.51 -0.15 -28.56
N ASN A 77 0.61 -0.28 -29.28
CA ASN A 77 1.95 -0.23 -28.70
C ASN A 77 2.27 1.05 -27.93
N THR A 78 1.59 2.17 -28.20
CA THR A 78 1.81 3.41 -27.43
C THR A 78 1.05 3.37 -26.11
N LEU A 79 -0.17 2.81 -26.11
CA LEU A 79 -0.97 2.56 -24.91
C LEU A 79 -0.39 1.40 -24.07
N THR A 80 0.00 0.28 -24.69
CA THR A 80 0.65 -0.86 -24.03
C THR A 80 2.01 -0.48 -23.45
N LYS A 81 2.78 0.39 -24.10
CA LYS A 81 4.05 0.90 -23.56
C LYS A 81 3.85 1.81 -22.33
N THR A 82 2.69 2.48 -22.24
CA THR A 82 2.33 3.30 -21.07
C THR A 82 1.87 2.42 -19.90
N MET A 83 1.31 1.25 -20.18
CA MET A 83 0.86 0.26 -19.19
C MET A 83 1.94 -0.72 -18.72
N LYS A 84 3.19 -0.54 -19.15
CA LYS A 84 4.33 -1.36 -18.71
C LYS A 84 5.40 -0.56 -18.00
N THR A 85 6.10 -1.22 -17.09
CA THR A 85 7.19 -0.62 -16.32
C THR A 85 8.34 -0.19 -17.22
N GLN A 86 9.01 0.88 -16.80
CA GLN A 86 10.30 1.32 -17.38
C GLN A 86 11.49 0.81 -16.54
N ARG A 87 11.21 0.10 -15.42
CA ARG A 87 12.24 -0.46 -14.53
C ARG A 87 12.81 -1.75 -15.11
N GLU A 88 14.07 -2.02 -14.80
CA GLU A 88 14.67 -3.31 -15.06
C GLU A 88 13.94 -4.40 -14.28
N ILE A 89 13.62 -5.51 -14.95
CA ILE A 89 13.03 -6.68 -14.30
C ILE A 89 14.16 -7.64 -13.91
N LEU A 90 14.15 -8.03 -12.65
CA LEU A 90 15.05 -8.98 -12.04
C LEU A 90 14.32 -10.30 -11.76
N ILE A 91 15.08 -11.37 -11.57
CA ILE A 91 14.59 -12.71 -11.23
C ILE A 91 15.36 -13.23 -10.03
N THR A 92 14.64 -13.68 -9.00
CA THR A 92 15.18 -14.43 -7.87
C THR A 92 14.33 -15.68 -7.67
N ASP A 93 14.94 -16.87 -7.66
CA ASP A 93 14.23 -18.17 -7.55
C ASP A 93 13.08 -18.34 -8.56
N GLY A 94 13.26 -17.83 -9.78
CA GLY A 94 12.23 -17.88 -10.83
C GLY A 94 11.08 -16.87 -10.66
N VAL A 95 11.08 -16.07 -9.59
CA VAL A 95 10.10 -15.01 -9.34
C VAL A 95 10.63 -13.67 -9.83
N LYS A 96 9.84 -13.00 -10.67
CA LYS A 96 10.16 -11.67 -11.19
C LYS A 96 9.97 -10.60 -10.11
N HIS A 97 10.79 -9.56 -10.14
CA HIS A 97 10.61 -8.34 -9.35
C HIS A 97 11.27 -7.13 -10.02
N SER A 98 10.80 -5.92 -9.74
CA SER A 98 11.34 -4.65 -10.29
C SER A 98 11.88 -3.71 -9.20
N ILE A 99 11.90 -4.17 -7.95
CA ILE A 99 12.42 -3.44 -6.79
C ILE A 99 13.31 -4.36 -5.92
N PRO A 100 14.31 -3.82 -5.19
CA PRO A 100 15.17 -4.65 -4.35
C PRO A 100 14.38 -5.36 -3.25
N LEU A 101 14.45 -6.70 -3.20
CA LEU A 101 13.73 -7.51 -2.21
C LEU A 101 14.08 -7.14 -0.76
N SER A 102 15.32 -6.68 -0.51
CA SER A 102 15.77 -6.21 0.79
C SER A 102 15.09 -4.91 1.25
N GLU A 103 14.49 -4.15 0.34
CA GLU A 103 13.72 -2.95 0.66
C GLU A 103 12.24 -3.25 0.93
N ILE A 104 11.78 -4.49 0.70
CA ILE A 104 10.41 -4.89 1.01
C ILE A 104 10.34 -5.27 2.50
N LEU A 105 9.76 -4.37 3.29
CA LEU A 105 9.68 -4.49 4.74
C LEU A 105 8.32 -5.01 5.20
N SER A 106 8.24 -5.54 6.41
CA SER A 106 6.96 -5.84 7.07
C SER A 106 6.42 -4.59 7.75
N GLY A 107 5.12 -4.31 7.55
CA GLY A 107 4.41 -3.26 8.28
C GLY A 107 3.93 -3.67 9.68
N GLY A 108 4.13 -4.93 10.07
CA GLY A 108 3.65 -5.49 11.34
C GLY A 108 2.46 -6.45 11.17
N PRO A 109 1.32 -6.02 10.58
CA PRO A 109 0.27 -6.95 10.17
C PRO A 109 0.76 -7.94 9.12
N GLY A 110 0.27 -9.18 9.18
CA GLY A 110 0.45 -10.14 8.08
C GLY A 110 -0.45 -9.80 6.88
N LYS A 111 -0.34 -10.61 5.83
CA LYS A 111 -1.29 -10.72 4.71
C LYS A 111 -2.71 -10.82 5.26
N ASP A 112 -3.59 -9.94 4.78
CA ASP A 112 -4.97 -9.74 5.24
C ASP A 112 -5.13 -9.41 6.74
N GLY A 113 -4.05 -9.03 7.43
CA GLY A 113 -4.11 -8.56 8.82
C GLY A 113 -4.87 -7.23 8.94
N ILE A 114 -4.88 -6.44 7.86
CA ILE A 114 -5.78 -5.33 7.62
C ILE A 114 -6.79 -5.83 6.57
N PRO A 115 -8.07 -6.04 6.92
CA PRO A 115 -9.04 -6.61 6.00
C PRO A 115 -9.42 -5.57 4.95
N SER A 116 -9.32 -5.91 3.67
CA SER A 116 -9.93 -5.13 2.58
C SER A 116 -11.46 -5.15 2.70
N ILE A 117 -12.12 -4.20 2.03
CA ILE A 117 -13.58 -4.20 1.89
C ILE A 117 -13.93 -4.73 0.49
N ASP A 118 -14.43 -5.96 0.43
CA ASP A 118 -14.65 -6.65 -0.84
C ASP A 118 -16.14 -6.67 -1.28
N ASN A 119 -17.03 -6.26 -0.38
CA ASN A 119 -18.47 -6.12 -0.65
C ASN A 119 -19.00 -4.82 -0.01
N PRO A 120 -18.52 -3.65 -0.49
CA PRO A 120 -18.82 -2.38 0.13
C PRO A 120 -20.32 -2.11 0.18
N LYS A 121 -20.77 -1.53 1.30
CA LYS A 121 -22.14 -1.07 1.49
C LYS A 121 -22.17 0.44 1.45
N PHE A 122 -23.19 0.97 0.79
CA PHE A 122 -23.34 2.39 0.57
C PHE A 122 -24.65 2.89 1.15
N ILE A 123 -24.58 4.08 1.72
CA ILE A 123 -25.72 4.83 2.25
C ILE A 123 -25.80 6.19 1.56
N SER A 124 -26.91 6.91 1.73
CA SER A 124 -27.03 8.27 1.23
C SER A 124 -26.18 9.25 2.06
N LYS A 125 -25.85 10.40 1.46
CA LYS A 125 -25.15 11.49 2.18
C LYS A 125 -25.88 11.99 3.44
N ASN A 126 -27.20 11.83 3.52
CA ASN A 126 -28.00 12.27 4.66
C ASN A 126 -27.96 11.27 5.82
N GLU A 127 -27.75 9.99 5.51
CA GLU A 127 -27.61 8.92 6.51
C GLU A 127 -26.20 8.83 7.08
N ALA A 128 -25.20 9.35 6.35
CA ALA A 128 -23.80 9.45 6.76
C ALA A 128 -23.56 10.48 7.88
N THR A 129 -24.34 10.40 8.96
CA THR A 129 -24.32 11.29 10.12
C THR A 129 -23.05 11.15 10.98
N PHE A 130 -22.25 10.11 10.74
CA PHE A 130 -20.94 9.94 11.36
C PHE A 130 -19.87 10.86 10.75
N LEU A 131 -20.12 11.47 9.60
CA LEU A 131 -19.19 12.40 8.93
C LEU A 131 -19.56 13.86 9.20
N ASN A 132 -18.51 14.65 9.42
CA ASN A 132 -18.53 16.11 9.42
C ASN A 132 -18.17 16.64 8.02
N ASP A 133 -18.52 17.90 7.75
CA ASP A 133 -18.22 18.53 6.45
C ASP A 133 -16.72 18.62 6.14
N ASP A 134 -15.88 18.74 7.16
CA ASP A 134 -14.42 18.81 7.02
C ASP A 134 -13.74 17.43 6.94
N ASP A 135 -14.47 16.33 7.09
CA ASP A 135 -13.87 15.00 6.98
C ASP A 135 -13.37 14.77 5.54
N PRO A 136 -12.08 14.43 5.35
CA PRO A 136 -11.53 14.15 4.04
C PRO A 136 -11.87 12.73 3.57
N GLY A 137 -11.86 12.55 2.26
CA GLY A 137 -12.00 11.26 1.63
C GLY A 137 -11.66 11.31 0.15
N LEU A 138 -11.84 10.17 -0.51
CA LEU A 138 -11.80 10.08 -1.96
C LEU A 138 -13.22 10.21 -2.51
N GLY A 139 -13.41 11.14 -3.43
CA GLY A 139 -14.59 11.21 -4.28
C GLY A 139 -14.26 10.73 -5.69
N LEU A 140 -15.13 9.93 -6.31
CA LEU A 140 -15.06 9.68 -7.74
C LEU A 140 -16.44 9.66 -8.38
N THR A 141 -16.47 9.92 -9.68
CA THR A 141 -17.66 9.79 -10.51
C THR A 141 -17.33 8.92 -11.72
N VAL A 142 -18.06 7.82 -11.89
CA VAL A 142 -17.95 6.93 -13.05
C VAL A 142 -19.31 6.83 -13.71
N ASN A 143 -19.38 7.13 -15.01
CA ASN A 143 -20.61 7.07 -15.81
C ASN A 143 -21.83 7.75 -15.15
N GLY A 144 -21.61 8.86 -14.43
CA GLY A 144 -22.63 9.64 -13.74
C GLY A 144 -22.95 9.18 -12.30
N GLU A 145 -22.47 8.02 -11.87
CA GLU A 145 -22.61 7.56 -10.49
C GLU A 145 -21.45 8.07 -9.63
N SER A 146 -21.77 8.72 -8.52
CA SER A 146 -20.77 9.35 -7.65
C SER A 146 -20.69 8.64 -6.30
N HIS A 147 -19.49 8.25 -5.90
CA HIS A 147 -19.21 7.59 -4.63
C HIS A 147 -18.21 8.42 -3.80
N PHE A 148 -18.34 8.37 -2.48
CA PHE A 148 -17.42 8.96 -1.51
C PHE A 148 -16.91 7.90 -0.53
N TYR A 149 -15.60 7.84 -0.34
CA TYR A 149 -14.89 6.88 0.51
C TYR A 149 -14.16 7.66 1.61
N PRO A 150 -14.72 7.73 2.83
CA PRO A 150 -14.14 8.52 3.91
C PRO A 150 -12.79 7.95 4.35
N TYR A 151 -11.78 8.80 4.55
CA TYR A 151 -10.49 8.38 5.12
C TYR A 151 -10.63 7.79 6.51
N ARG A 152 -11.65 8.21 7.25
CA ARG A 152 -12.05 7.62 8.52
C ARG A 152 -12.31 6.11 8.45
N ILE A 153 -12.75 5.59 7.30
CA ILE A 153 -12.92 4.16 7.04
C ILE A 153 -11.66 3.61 6.37
N LEU A 154 -11.15 4.28 5.34
CA LEU A 154 -10.02 3.77 4.56
C LEU A 154 -8.74 3.59 5.39
N VAL A 155 -8.50 4.40 6.43
CA VAL A 155 -7.34 4.23 7.33
C VAL A 155 -7.31 2.87 8.05
N TRP A 156 -8.46 2.18 8.16
CA TRP A 156 -8.60 0.89 8.83
C TRP A 156 -8.62 -0.32 7.88
N HIS A 157 -8.73 -0.05 6.57
CA HIS A 157 -9.00 -1.05 5.54
C HIS A 157 -8.03 -1.00 4.36
N GLU A 158 -7.50 0.19 4.06
CA GLU A 158 -6.55 0.54 3.01
C GLU A 158 -7.03 0.28 1.57
N ILE A 159 -7.90 -0.71 1.36
CA ILE A 159 -8.37 -1.20 0.06
C ILE A 159 -9.88 -1.43 0.09
N VAL A 160 -10.57 -0.97 -0.96
CA VAL A 160 -11.96 -1.33 -1.27
C VAL A 160 -12.03 -1.86 -2.71
N ASN A 161 -12.49 -3.10 -2.87
CA ASN A 161 -12.83 -3.67 -4.18
C ASN A 161 -14.30 -3.34 -4.47
N ASP A 162 -14.53 -2.34 -5.32
CA ASP A 162 -15.88 -1.83 -5.61
C ASP A 162 -16.27 -2.02 -7.09
N THR A 163 -17.54 -1.74 -7.39
CA THR A 163 -18.09 -1.65 -8.73
C THR A 163 -19.00 -0.42 -8.82
N VAL A 164 -18.55 0.61 -9.54
CA VAL A 164 -19.26 1.90 -9.68
C VAL A 164 -19.83 1.99 -11.08
N ALA A 165 -21.14 2.15 -11.22
CA ALA A 165 -21.84 2.14 -12.52
C ALA A 165 -21.46 0.93 -13.42
N GLY A 166 -21.19 -0.22 -12.82
CA GLY A 166 -20.77 -1.45 -13.52
C GLY A 166 -19.27 -1.57 -13.79
N GLU A 167 -18.47 -0.53 -13.52
CA GLU A 167 -17.01 -0.57 -13.69
C GLU A 167 -16.31 -1.04 -12.41
N PRO A 168 -15.41 -2.04 -12.50
CA PRO A 168 -14.69 -2.57 -11.37
C PRO A 168 -13.56 -1.61 -10.99
N VAL A 169 -13.64 -1.04 -9.79
CA VAL A 169 -12.65 -0.08 -9.29
C VAL A 169 -11.96 -0.59 -8.04
N LEU A 170 -10.69 -0.25 -7.90
CA LEU A 170 -9.87 -0.50 -6.71
C LEU A 170 -9.57 0.84 -6.04
N VAL A 171 -10.24 1.13 -4.94
CA VAL A 171 -10.00 2.33 -4.13
C VAL A 171 -8.93 2.01 -3.10
N THR A 172 -7.86 2.81 -3.08
CA THR A 172 -6.71 2.57 -2.22
C THR A 172 -6.37 3.81 -1.41
N TYR A 173 -5.93 3.61 -0.16
CA TYR A 173 -5.39 4.66 0.68
C TYR A 173 -4.26 4.13 1.55
N CYS A 174 -3.07 4.72 1.38
CA CYS A 174 -1.94 4.47 2.24
C CYS A 174 -1.82 5.56 3.31
N PRO A 175 -2.16 5.28 4.58
CA PRO A 175 -2.08 6.29 5.63
C PRO A 175 -0.65 6.71 5.97
N LEU A 176 0.34 5.84 5.73
CA LEU A 176 1.75 6.18 5.97
C LEU A 176 2.28 7.28 5.04
N CYS A 177 1.69 7.41 3.84
CA CYS A 177 2.08 8.37 2.82
C CYS A 177 0.97 9.39 2.50
N ALA A 178 -0.15 9.37 3.23
CA ALA A 178 -1.35 10.18 2.97
C ALA A 178 -1.82 10.16 1.49
N THR A 179 -1.63 9.04 0.81
CA THR A 179 -1.83 8.92 -0.64
C THR A 179 -3.06 8.06 -0.92
N GLY A 180 -4.06 8.63 -1.59
CA GLY A 180 -5.25 7.93 -2.06
C GLY A 180 -5.30 7.89 -3.59
N ILE A 181 -5.50 6.71 -4.17
CA ILE A 181 -5.56 6.51 -5.62
C ILE A 181 -6.64 5.48 -5.94
N VAL A 182 -7.40 5.72 -7.01
CA VAL A 182 -8.36 4.74 -7.54
C VAL A 182 -7.86 4.19 -8.86
N PHE A 183 -8.01 2.88 -9.05
CA PHE A 183 -7.61 2.19 -10.28
C PHE A 183 -8.79 1.43 -10.90
N ASP A 184 -8.74 1.20 -12.22
CA ASP A 184 -9.43 0.07 -12.83
C ASP A 184 -8.68 -1.19 -12.39
N ARG A 185 -9.40 -2.13 -11.79
CA ARG A 185 -8.82 -3.35 -11.22
C ARG A 185 -8.76 -4.53 -12.18
N ARG A 186 -8.94 -4.28 -13.49
CA ARG A 186 -8.69 -5.27 -14.53
C ARG A 186 -7.19 -5.37 -14.81
N VAL A 187 -6.70 -6.60 -14.90
CA VAL A 187 -5.36 -6.95 -15.39
C VAL A 187 -5.57 -7.87 -16.58
N ASP A 188 -5.04 -7.50 -17.75
CA ASP A 188 -5.29 -8.19 -19.02
C ASP A 188 -6.79 -8.38 -19.33
N GLY A 189 -7.60 -7.38 -18.97
CA GLY A 189 -9.06 -7.40 -19.14
C GLY A 189 -9.83 -8.18 -18.06
N GLU A 190 -9.14 -8.95 -17.23
CA GLU A 190 -9.73 -9.77 -16.19
C GLU A 190 -9.79 -9.04 -14.84
N VAL A 191 -10.97 -9.01 -14.24
CA VAL A 191 -11.23 -8.33 -12.97
C VAL A 191 -10.49 -9.04 -11.84
N GLN A 192 -9.58 -8.33 -11.17
CA GLN A 192 -8.82 -8.84 -10.03
C GLN A 192 -9.42 -8.34 -8.71
N GLU A 193 -9.37 -9.18 -7.67
CA GLU A 193 -9.63 -8.77 -6.29
C GLU A 193 -8.30 -8.54 -5.57
N PHE A 194 -8.16 -7.40 -4.90
CA PHE A 194 -6.93 -7.03 -4.19
C PHE A 194 -7.08 -7.09 -2.68
N GLY A 195 -6.00 -7.47 -1.99
CA GLY A 195 -5.90 -7.45 -0.54
C GLY A 195 -4.66 -6.72 -0.05
N VAL A 196 -4.57 -6.54 1.28
CA VAL A 196 -3.42 -5.91 1.94
C VAL A 196 -2.38 -6.99 2.23
N SER A 197 -1.16 -6.84 1.71
CA SER A 197 -0.11 -7.86 1.85
C SER A 197 0.59 -7.86 3.22
N GLY A 198 0.47 -6.76 3.97
CA GLY A 198 1.29 -6.50 5.17
C GLY A 198 2.74 -6.10 4.85
N ARG A 199 3.08 -5.92 3.58
CA ARG A 199 4.40 -5.47 3.11
C ARG A 199 4.38 -3.99 2.71
N LEU A 200 5.54 -3.37 2.87
CA LEU A 200 5.78 -1.97 2.55
C LEU A 200 7.03 -1.86 1.67
N TRP A 201 7.06 -0.89 0.77
CA TRP A 201 8.26 -0.44 0.08
C TRP A 201 8.28 1.09 0.08
N GLN A 202 9.40 1.69 0.51
CA GLN A 202 9.53 3.15 0.67
C GLN A 202 8.36 3.75 1.50
N SER A 203 8.02 3.09 2.62
CA SER A 203 6.88 3.44 3.49
C SER A 203 5.49 3.37 2.84
N ASN A 204 5.38 3.06 1.54
CA ASN A 204 4.12 2.87 0.84
C ASN A 204 3.67 1.41 0.92
N LEU A 205 2.36 1.18 1.03
CA LEU A 205 1.83 -0.16 1.09
C LEU A 205 2.00 -0.91 -0.24
N LEU A 206 2.29 -2.21 -0.13
CA LEU A 206 2.20 -3.13 -1.24
C LEU A 206 0.87 -3.88 -1.14
N MET A 207 0.03 -3.73 -2.16
CA MET A 207 -1.18 -4.52 -2.33
C MET A 207 -0.81 -5.88 -2.90
N TYR A 208 -1.75 -6.82 -2.94
CA TYR A 208 -1.58 -8.03 -3.74
C TYR A 208 -2.90 -8.43 -4.41
N ASN A 209 -2.84 -9.05 -5.58
CA ASN A 209 -4.01 -9.66 -6.22
C ASN A 209 -4.24 -11.08 -5.69
N ARG A 210 -5.48 -11.42 -5.32
CA ARG A 210 -5.85 -12.78 -4.91
C ARG A 210 -6.01 -13.66 -6.15
N ALA A 211 -5.21 -14.72 -6.24
CA ALA A 211 -5.17 -15.59 -7.42
C ALA A 211 -5.40 -17.09 -7.13
N GLY A 212 -5.93 -17.43 -5.94
CA GLY A 212 -6.23 -18.81 -5.51
C GLY A 212 -5.01 -19.69 -5.23
N ASN A 213 -3.88 -19.41 -5.87
CA ASN A 213 -2.55 -19.97 -5.61
C ASN A 213 -1.56 -18.80 -5.45
N GLU A 214 -0.72 -18.86 -4.41
CA GLU A 214 0.31 -17.85 -4.11
C GLU A 214 1.30 -17.66 -5.26
N GLU A 215 1.58 -18.70 -6.04
CA GLU A 215 2.46 -18.62 -7.23
C GLU A 215 1.91 -17.69 -8.33
N ASN A 216 0.60 -17.42 -8.33
CA ASN A 216 -0.07 -16.52 -9.27
C ASN A 216 -0.38 -15.14 -8.66
N GLU A 217 -0.04 -14.92 -7.40
CA GLU A 217 -0.19 -13.62 -6.75
C GLU A 217 1.02 -12.74 -7.08
N SER A 218 0.77 -11.44 -7.15
CA SER A 218 1.81 -10.43 -7.32
C SER A 218 1.66 -9.35 -6.26
N LEU A 219 2.77 -8.74 -5.85
CA LEU A 219 2.75 -7.50 -5.06
C LEU A 219 2.68 -6.30 -6.00
N TRP A 220 1.82 -5.35 -5.65
CA TRP A 220 1.58 -4.13 -6.42
C TRP A 220 1.90 -2.90 -5.58
N SER A 221 2.76 -2.03 -6.08
CA SER A 221 3.01 -0.73 -5.48
C SER A 221 1.76 0.14 -5.60
N GLN A 222 1.21 0.59 -4.47
CA GLN A 222 0.00 1.40 -4.47
C GLN A 222 0.20 2.74 -5.17
N VAL A 223 1.33 3.42 -4.92
CA VAL A 223 1.58 4.74 -5.53
C VAL A 223 1.86 4.65 -7.03
N LEU A 224 2.51 3.59 -7.50
CA LEU A 224 2.85 3.42 -8.91
C LEU A 224 1.74 2.75 -9.72
N GLY A 225 0.79 2.08 -9.05
CA GLY A 225 -0.15 1.18 -9.70
C GLY A 225 0.53 -0.01 -10.40
N GLU A 226 1.79 -0.32 -10.06
CA GLU A 226 2.64 -1.28 -10.79
C GLU A 226 2.85 -2.56 -9.99
N ALA A 227 2.76 -3.71 -10.64
CA ALA A 227 3.21 -4.98 -10.08
C ALA A 227 4.74 -4.99 -9.98
N VAL A 228 5.26 -5.10 -8.76
CA VAL A 228 6.69 -5.01 -8.46
C VAL A 228 7.33 -6.34 -8.09
N LEU A 229 6.52 -7.38 -7.84
CA LEU A 229 6.98 -8.75 -7.55
C LEU A 229 5.89 -9.75 -7.95
N GLY A 230 6.26 -10.89 -8.52
CA GLY A 230 5.33 -11.96 -8.89
C GLY A 230 5.04 -12.04 -10.40
N VAL A 231 4.04 -12.83 -10.78
CA VAL A 231 3.75 -13.17 -12.18
C VAL A 231 3.38 -11.98 -13.05
N ASN A 232 2.77 -10.95 -12.47
CA ASN A 232 2.36 -9.73 -13.14
C ASN A 232 3.46 -8.66 -13.15
N THR A 233 4.66 -8.94 -12.62
CA THR A 233 5.73 -7.92 -12.51
C THR A 233 5.92 -7.14 -13.81
N GLY A 234 5.82 -5.82 -13.71
CA GLY A 234 5.93 -4.88 -14.81
C GLY A 234 4.61 -4.42 -15.40
N GLU A 235 3.49 -5.07 -15.09
CA GLU A 235 2.15 -4.60 -15.46
C GLU A 235 1.70 -3.42 -14.59
N LYS A 236 0.91 -2.50 -15.16
CA LYS A 236 0.34 -1.35 -14.46
C LYS A 236 -1.19 -1.33 -14.51
N LEU A 237 -1.79 -0.89 -13.41
CA LEU A 237 -3.21 -0.58 -13.33
C LEU A 237 -3.50 0.80 -13.91
N SER A 238 -4.65 0.94 -14.57
CA SER A 238 -5.11 2.23 -15.09
C SER A 238 -5.68 3.08 -13.97
N ILE A 239 -5.24 4.33 -13.82
CA ILE A 239 -5.80 5.25 -12.83
C ILE A 239 -7.22 5.65 -13.26
N VAL A 240 -8.17 5.54 -12.33
CA VAL A 240 -9.51 6.11 -12.43
C VAL A 240 -9.49 7.46 -11.73
N ARG A 241 -9.96 8.50 -12.42
CA ARG A 241 -9.97 9.86 -11.87
C ARG A 241 -10.77 9.92 -10.57
N SER A 242 -10.12 10.42 -9.53
CA SER A 242 -10.70 10.67 -8.20
C SER A 242 -10.12 11.94 -7.61
N ASP A 243 -10.86 12.55 -6.69
CA ASP A 243 -10.45 13.75 -5.97
C ASP A 243 -10.24 13.43 -4.48
N VAL A 244 -9.15 13.95 -3.90
CA VAL A 244 -9.03 14.07 -2.45
C VAL A 244 -9.78 15.34 -2.04
N VAL A 245 -10.89 15.17 -1.33
CA VAL A 245 -11.87 16.24 -1.13
C VAL A 245 -12.54 16.15 0.24
N ARG A 246 -12.98 17.30 0.76
CA ARG A 246 -13.80 17.37 1.97
C ARG A 246 -15.23 16.91 1.67
N PHE A 247 -15.83 16.17 2.59
CA PHE A 247 -17.17 15.62 2.43
C PHE A 247 -18.23 16.71 2.17
N GLY A 248 -18.13 17.86 2.84
CA GLY A 248 -19.04 18.99 2.67
C GLY A 248 -19.04 19.56 1.25
N ASP A 249 -17.84 19.74 0.67
CA ASP A 249 -17.68 20.23 -0.70
C ASP A 249 -18.16 19.19 -1.72
N TRP A 250 -17.79 17.92 -1.51
CA TRP A 250 -18.20 16.82 -2.37
C TRP A 250 -19.72 16.66 -2.44
N LYS A 251 -20.39 16.59 -1.29
CA LYS A 251 -21.85 16.34 -1.24
C LYS A 251 -22.70 17.51 -1.74
N LYS A 252 -22.10 18.70 -1.85
CA LYS A 252 -22.68 19.89 -2.49
C LYS A 252 -22.57 19.81 -4.01
N ALA A 253 -21.42 19.37 -4.53
CA ALA A 253 -21.19 19.18 -5.96
C ALA A 253 -21.90 17.92 -6.51
N HIS A 254 -22.01 16.86 -5.70
CA HIS A 254 -22.57 15.56 -6.06
C HIS A 254 -23.76 15.23 -5.15
N PRO A 255 -24.96 15.80 -5.41
CA PRO A 255 -26.07 15.71 -4.49
C PRO A 255 -26.62 14.29 -4.30
N ASP A 256 -26.43 13.42 -5.29
CA ASP A 256 -26.86 12.03 -5.29
C ASP A 256 -25.73 11.05 -4.91
N THR A 257 -24.63 11.56 -4.34
CA THR A 257 -23.48 10.73 -3.97
C THR A 257 -23.88 9.63 -2.99
N LYS A 258 -23.37 8.43 -3.25
CA LYS A 258 -23.32 7.33 -2.31
C LYS A 258 -22.10 7.47 -1.41
N VAL A 259 -22.23 7.10 -0.15
CA VAL A 259 -21.16 7.20 0.84
C VAL A 259 -20.89 5.80 1.39
N LEU A 260 -19.62 5.38 1.38
CA LEU A 260 -19.21 4.11 1.99
C LEU A 260 -19.63 4.09 3.47
N SER A 261 -20.36 3.05 3.88
CA SER A 261 -20.89 2.93 5.24
C SER A 261 -19.88 2.26 6.19
N GLU A 262 -20.12 2.40 7.49
CA GLU A 262 -19.37 1.69 8.53
C GLU A 262 -19.70 0.18 8.59
N ASP A 263 -20.67 -0.30 7.82
CA ASP A 263 -21.02 -1.73 7.68
C ASP A 263 -20.06 -2.41 6.69
N THR A 264 -18.82 -2.59 7.11
CA THR A 264 -17.73 -3.14 6.29
C THR A 264 -17.53 -4.65 6.49
N GLY A 265 -18.23 -5.25 7.45
CA GLY A 265 -17.99 -6.62 7.91
C GLY A 265 -16.83 -6.76 8.92
N ALA A 266 -16.13 -5.68 9.27
CA ALA A 266 -15.08 -5.69 10.29
C ALA A 266 -15.44 -4.86 11.53
N ALA A 267 -15.04 -5.32 12.71
CA ALA A 267 -15.16 -4.57 13.96
C ALA A 267 -13.99 -3.59 14.12
N ARG A 268 -14.21 -2.32 13.78
CA ARG A 268 -13.22 -1.24 13.87
C ARG A 268 -13.79 -0.02 14.58
N SER A 269 -12.90 0.83 15.09
CA SER A 269 -13.27 2.10 15.72
C SER A 269 -13.09 3.24 14.73
N TYR A 270 -13.96 3.33 13.72
CA TYR A 270 -13.81 4.33 12.65
C TYR A 270 -13.72 5.76 13.18
N GLY A 271 -14.41 6.11 14.28
CA GLY A 271 -14.26 7.43 14.92
C GLY A 271 -12.88 7.77 15.52
N ARG A 272 -11.89 6.87 15.46
CA ARG A 272 -10.54 7.08 15.98
C ARG A 272 -9.50 6.78 14.90
N ASP A 273 -8.58 7.71 14.69
CA ASP A 273 -7.42 7.47 13.84
C ASP A 273 -6.37 6.60 14.58
N PRO A 274 -5.91 5.48 13.99
CA PRO A 274 -4.89 4.62 14.61
C PRO A 274 -3.46 5.17 14.54
N TYR A 275 -3.18 6.15 13.68
CA TYR A 275 -1.84 6.70 13.43
C TYR A 275 -1.51 7.96 14.24
N GLY A 276 -2.53 8.66 14.76
CA GLY A 276 -2.34 9.72 15.77
C GLY A 276 -1.36 10.83 15.33
N ASP A 277 -0.28 11.04 16.10
CA ASP A 277 0.72 12.07 15.85
C ASP A 277 1.70 11.74 14.72
N TYR A 278 1.64 10.52 14.17
CA TYR A 278 2.50 10.09 13.07
C TYR A 278 2.46 11.04 11.89
N TYR A 279 1.30 11.61 11.53
CA TYR A 279 1.20 12.52 10.38
C TYR A 279 2.01 13.81 10.56
N THR A 280 2.20 14.23 11.81
CA THR A 280 2.81 15.52 12.17
C THR A 280 4.24 15.41 12.68
N SER A 281 4.68 14.20 13.05
CA SER A 281 6.07 13.99 13.51
C SER A 281 7.05 14.01 12.33
N GLU A 282 8.34 14.22 12.58
CA GLU A 282 9.36 14.04 11.54
C GLU A 282 9.78 12.57 11.35
N SER A 283 9.37 11.68 12.26
CA SER A 283 9.75 10.27 12.19
C SER A 283 9.12 9.60 10.98
N VAL A 284 9.95 9.01 10.12
CA VAL A 284 9.50 8.21 8.98
C VAL A 284 9.77 6.74 9.30
N SER A 285 8.70 5.95 9.31
CA SER A 285 8.76 4.52 9.60
C SER A 285 8.94 3.73 8.30
N PHE A 286 9.57 2.56 8.35
CA PHE A 286 9.60 1.58 7.26
C PHE A 286 10.34 1.99 5.97
N GLY A 287 11.62 2.32 6.10
CA GLY A 287 12.59 2.17 5.00
C GLY A 287 12.63 3.30 3.97
N ALA A 288 11.72 4.27 4.00
CA ALA A 288 11.90 5.47 3.20
C ALA A 288 13.16 6.25 3.64
N THR A 289 14.02 6.56 2.68
CA THR A 289 15.25 7.32 2.92
C THR A 289 15.24 8.58 2.07
N PHE A 290 15.62 9.70 2.67
CA PHE A 290 15.68 10.99 2.01
C PHE A 290 16.81 11.81 2.64
N ASN A 291 17.57 12.51 1.80
CA ASN A 291 18.66 13.38 2.22
C ASN A 291 18.31 14.87 2.05
N ASP A 292 17.11 15.17 1.55
CA ASP A 292 16.62 16.52 1.33
C ASP A 292 15.91 17.04 2.58
N THR A 293 16.42 18.14 3.15
CA THR A 293 15.90 18.74 4.38
C THR A 293 15.15 20.05 4.13
N ARG A 294 14.84 20.38 2.86
CA ARG A 294 14.17 21.65 2.52
C ARG A 294 12.69 21.66 2.88
N LEU A 295 12.06 20.49 2.95
CA LEU A 295 10.66 20.30 3.31
C LEU A 295 10.56 19.34 4.50
N HIS A 296 9.43 19.39 5.20
CA HIS A 296 9.09 18.37 6.18
C HIS A 296 9.06 16.98 5.50
N PRO A 297 9.54 15.89 6.14
CA PRO A 297 9.58 14.56 5.53
C PRO A 297 8.23 14.01 5.04
N LYS A 298 7.14 14.51 5.62
CA LYS A 298 5.75 14.20 5.24
C LYS A 298 5.00 15.44 4.73
N ALA A 299 5.72 16.38 4.13
CA ALA A 299 5.11 17.51 3.45
C ALA A 299 4.16 17.01 2.36
N LEU A 300 2.95 17.58 2.30
CA LEU A 300 2.00 17.25 1.25
C LEU A 300 2.47 17.88 -0.06
N VAL A 301 2.45 17.06 -1.11
CA VAL A 301 2.79 17.47 -2.47
C VAL A 301 1.75 16.93 -3.43
N HIS A 302 1.56 17.66 -4.53
CA HIS A 302 0.74 17.24 -5.65
C HIS A 302 1.68 16.75 -6.75
N GLY A 303 1.70 15.44 -6.97
CA GLY A 303 2.52 14.80 -7.99
C GLY A 303 1.79 14.70 -9.32
N ILE A 304 2.52 14.91 -10.42
CA ILE A 304 2.07 14.65 -11.78
C ILE A 304 3.08 13.76 -12.49
N GLU A 305 2.56 12.83 -13.30
CA GLU A 305 3.32 12.03 -14.26
C GLU A 305 2.83 12.38 -15.67
N ILE A 306 3.74 12.75 -16.57
CA ILE A 306 3.44 12.96 -17.99
C ILE A 306 4.54 12.27 -18.79
N ASP A 307 4.16 11.30 -19.63
CA ASP A 307 5.08 10.52 -20.48
C ASP A 307 6.27 9.90 -19.73
N GLY A 308 6.06 9.48 -18.47
CA GLY A 308 7.09 8.92 -17.59
C GLY A 308 8.03 9.94 -16.95
N GLU A 309 7.81 11.23 -17.17
CA GLU A 309 8.44 12.29 -16.41
C GLU A 309 7.58 12.67 -15.19
N PHE A 310 8.22 12.92 -14.06
CA PHE A 310 7.56 13.23 -12.80
C PHE A 310 7.87 14.64 -12.31
N LYS A 311 6.84 15.34 -11.81
CA LYS A 311 7.00 16.64 -11.14
C LYS A 311 6.08 16.72 -9.93
N ALA A 312 6.54 17.37 -8.87
CA ALA A 312 5.77 17.55 -7.65
C ALA A 312 5.71 19.04 -7.28
N TYR A 313 4.53 19.48 -6.83
CA TYR A 313 4.30 20.82 -6.31
C TYR A 313 4.01 20.73 -4.82
N HIS A 314 4.74 21.49 -4.01
CA HIS A 314 4.40 21.63 -2.60
C HIS A 314 3.05 22.33 -2.45
N ASP A 315 2.24 21.94 -1.47
CA ASP A 315 0.90 22.50 -1.27
C ASP A 315 0.91 24.03 -1.15
N ASP A 316 1.90 24.60 -0.44
CA ASP A 316 2.05 26.06 -0.30
C ASP A 316 2.30 26.78 -1.62
N ALA A 317 2.84 26.08 -2.62
CA ALA A 317 3.04 26.66 -3.94
C ALA A 317 1.70 26.81 -4.70
N LEU A 318 0.64 26.10 -4.29
CA LEU A 318 -0.62 25.94 -5.01
C LEU A 318 -1.74 26.94 -4.66
N SER A 319 -1.39 28.18 -4.32
CA SER A 319 -2.40 29.20 -4.02
C SER A 319 -3.15 29.66 -5.29
N GLY A 320 -4.39 29.18 -5.47
CA GLY A 320 -5.26 29.55 -6.59
C GLY A 320 -5.00 28.73 -7.86
N THR A 321 -5.22 29.32 -9.04
CA THR A 321 -4.93 28.66 -10.33
C THR A 321 -3.49 28.90 -10.72
N ILE A 322 -2.75 27.83 -10.96
CA ILE A 322 -1.38 27.88 -11.47
C ILE A 322 -1.39 27.48 -12.93
N ARG A 323 -0.39 27.94 -13.68
CA ARG A 323 -0.16 27.52 -15.05
C ARG A 323 1.30 27.20 -15.19
N ASP A 324 1.59 26.03 -15.73
CA ASP A 324 2.95 25.56 -15.93
C ASP A 324 3.05 24.78 -17.25
N THR A 325 4.26 24.45 -17.67
CA THR A 325 4.54 23.57 -18.79
C THR A 325 5.49 22.49 -18.32
N PHE A 326 5.08 21.24 -18.46
CA PHE A 326 5.84 20.08 -18.03
C PHE A 326 5.74 18.98 -19.08
N ALA A 327 6.87 18.32 -19.40
CA ALA A 327 6.98 17.34 -20.49
C ALA A 327 6.37 17.81 -21.84
N GLY A 328 6.46 19.11 -22.13
CA GLY A 328 5.88 19.71 -23.35
C GLY A 328 4.36 19.92 -23.32
N VAL A 329 3.69 19.62 -22.20
CA VAL A 329 2.24 19.79 -22.00
C VAL A 329 1.97 20.99 -21.09
N ALA A 330 1.02 21.84 -21.50
CA ALA A 330 0.52 22.91 -20.65
C ALA A 330 -0.43 22.34 -19.59
N ILE A 331 -0.18 22.67 -18.33
CA ILE A 331 -0.94 22.19 -17.17
C ILE A 331 -1.50 23.38 -16.38
N VAL A 332 -2.68 23.17 -15.79
CA VAL A 332 -3.44 24.16 -15.01
C VAL A 332 -3.91 23.53 -13.71
#